data_AF-A0A8N5HYP0-F1
#
_entry.id   AF-A0A8N5HYP0-F1
#
_cell.length_a   1.000
_cell.length_b   1.000
_cell.length_c   1.000
_cell.angle_alpha   90.00
_cell.angle_beta   90.00
_cell.angle_gamma   90.00
#
_symmetry.space_group_name_H-M   'P 1'
#
loop_
_entity.id
_entity.type
_entity.pdbx_description
1 polymer ?
#
loop_
_entity_poly.entity_id
_entity_poly.type
_entity_poly.pdbx_seq_one_letter_code
_entity_poly.pdbx_strand_id
1 'polypeptide(L)' 'PPFCPSPQVLEDNDYGRAVDWWGLGVVMYEMLCGRLPFYSPDHERLFELILLEELRFPRSLGPESRSLLAGLLRKDPKHR' A
#
# COMPACT_ATOMS: atom_id res chain seq x y z
N PRO A 1 14.08 -9.49 -1.08
CA PRO A 1 13.76 -9.67 0.37
C PRO A 1 12.32 -10.16 0.52
N PRO A 2 12.09 -11.32 1.14
CA PRO A 2 10.84 -12.07 0.99
C PRO A 2 9.75 -11.51 1.90
N PHE A 3 8.58 -11.24 1.30
CA PHE A 3 7.25 -11.24 1.91
C PHE A 3 7.05 -10.36 3.16
N CYS A 4 6.69 -9.09 2.94
CA CYS A 4 5.97 -8.32 3.94
C CYS A 4 4.46 -8.56 3.74
N PRO A 5 3.80 -9.34 4.61
CA PRO A 5 2.37 -9.62 4.46
C PRO A 5 1.52 -8.36 4.69
N SER A 6 0.42 -8.26 3.94
CA SER A 6 -0.62 -7.23 4.08
C SER A 6 -1.28 -7.30 5.47
N PRO A 7 -1.77 -6.19 6.07
CA PRO A 7 -2.46 -6.21 7.37
C PRO A 7 -3.64 -7.19 7.47
N GLN A 8 -4.30 -7.50 6.36
CA GLN A 8 -5.39 -8.49 6.28
C GLN A 8 -4.92 -9.95 6.38
N VAL A 9 -3.61 -10.21 6.28
CA VAL A 9 -3.06 -11.57 6.35
C VAL A 9 -3.21 -12.16 7.76
N LEU A 10 -3.28 -11.30 8.78
CA LEU A 10 -3.38 -11.65 10.19
C LEU A 10 -4.82 -11.90 10.67
N GLU A 11 -5.84 -11.44 9.92
CA GLU A 11 -7.25 -11.68 10.22
C GLU A 11 -7.83 -12.60 9.15
N ASP A 12 -8.15 -13.82 9.56
CA ASP A 12 -8.65 -14.92 8.74
C ASP A 12 -9.63 -14.53 7.61
N ASN A 13 -9.36 -15.13 6.44
CA ASN A 13 -10.34 -15.75 5.53
C ASN A 13 -11.06 -14.91 4.44
N ASP A 14 -10.31 -14.30 3.50
CA ASP A 14 -10.78 -14.13 2.10
C ASP A 14 -9.60 -13.92 1.12
N TYR A 15 -8.67 -14.86 1.15
CA TYR A 15 -7.39 -14.78 0.44
C TYR A 15 -7.51 -14.99 -1.07
N GLY A 16 -7.01 -14.01 -1.82
CA GLY A 16 -6.67 -14.22 -3.23
C GLY A 16 -6.37 -12.91 -3.92
N ARG A 17 -7.41 -12.12 -4.24
CA ARG A 17 -7.26 -10.98 -5.16
C ARG A 17 -6.97 -9.64 -4.49
N ALA A 18 -7.40 -9.41 -3.25
CA ALA A 18 -7.28 -8.10 -2.61
C ALA A 18 -5.84 -7.76 -2.18
N VAL A 19 -5.05 -8.79 -1.83
CA VAL A 19 -3.64 -8.68 -1.46
C VAL A 19 -2.77 -8.32 -2.67
N ASP A 20 -3.13 -8.80 -3.86
CA ASP A 20 -2.39 -8.54 -5.11
C ASP A 20 -2.41 -7.06 -5.51
N TRP A 21 -3.54 -6.37 -5.34
CA TRP A 21 -3.68 -4.95 -5.73
C TRP A 21 -2.91 -4.00 -4.82
N TRP A 22 -2.82 -4.31 -3.53
CA TRP A 22 -2.04 -3.50 -2.60
C TRP A 22 -0.55 -3.59 -2.92
N GLY A 23 -0.03 -4.82 -3.09
CA GLY A 23 1.34 -5.05 -3.51
C GLY A 23 1.67 -4.36 -4.84
N LEU A 24 0.75 -4.45 -5.82
CA LEU A 24 0.87 -3.74 -7.09
C LEU A 24 0.94 -2.22 -6.91
N GLY A 25 0.09 -1.65 -6.05
CA GLY A 25 0.10 -0.23 -5.73
C GLY A 25 1.40 0.24 -5.10
N VAL A 26 2.01 -0.57 -4.22
CA VAL A 26 3.29 -0.25 -3.59
C VAL A 26 4.41 -0.22 -4.63
N VAL A 27 4.46 -1.22 -5.51
CA VAL A 27 5.45 -1.30 -6.59
C VAL A 27 5.28 -0.16 -7.59
N MET A 28 4.04 0.15 -7.99
CA MET A 28 3.78 1.30 -8.88
C MET A 28 4.18 2.61 -8.22
N TYR A 29 3.90 2.80 -6.93
CA TYR A 29 4.32 3.99 -6.19
C TYR A 29 5.84 4.11 -6.21
N GLU A 30 6.57 3.01 -5.97
CA GLU A 30 8.03 2.98 -6.03
C GLU A 30 8.56 3.33 -7.42
N MET A 31 7.97 2.77 -8.49
CA MET A 31 8.37 3.08 -9.86
C MET A 31 8.12 4.54 -10.25
N LEU A 32 7.03 5.14 -9.76
CA LEU A 32 6.62 6.51 -10.11
C LEU A 32 7.31 7.57 -9.23
N CYS A 33 7.57 7.27 -7.96
CA CYS A 33 8.11 8.21 -6.98
C CYS A 33 9.58 7.95 -6.63
N GLY A 34 10.14 6.80 -6.99
CA GLY A 34 11.51 6.38 -6.65
C GLY A 34 11.72 6.07 -5.16
N ARG A 35 10.65 5.96 -4.39
CA ARG A 35 10.68 5.70 -2.94
C ARG A 35 9.47 4.87 -2.54
N LEU A 36 9.58 4.11 -1.45
CA LEU A 36 8.44 3.37 -0.90
C LEU A 36 7.42 4.33 -0.24
N PRO A 37 6.12 4.00 -0.31
CA PRO A 37 5.08 4.79 0.34
C PRO A 37 5.17 4.71 1.88
N PHE A 38 5.58 3.57 2.41
CA PHE A 38 5.82 3.33 3.84
C PHE A 38 7.11 2.52 3.99
N TYR A 39 7.99 2.92 4.91
CA TYR A 39 9.22 2.20 5.20
C TYR A 39 9.58 2.38 6.67
N SER A 40 9.84 1.27 7.35
CA SER A 40 10.33 1.25 8.72
C SER A 40 11.18 0.00 8.93
N PRO A 41 12.29 0.08 9.68
CA PRO A 41 13.08 -1.08 10.06
C PRO A 41 12.37 -1.98 11.07
N ASP A 42 11.41 -1.44 11.81
CA ASP A 42 10.56 -2.18 12.74
C ASP A 42 9.25 -2.58 12.05
N HIS A 43 8.92 -3.88 12.12
CA HIS A 43 7.73 -4.45 11.48
C HIS A 43 6.43 -3.97 12.13
N GLU A 44 6.35 -3.87 13.45
CA GLU A 44 5.15 -3.38 14.14
C GLU A 44 4.92 -1.92 13.76
N ARG A 45 5.98 -1.13 13.74
CA ARG A 45 5.92 0.26 13.32
C ARG A 45 5.54 0.38 11.84
N LEU A 46 6.02 -0.50 10.96
CA LEU A 46 5.61 -0.53 9.56
C LEU A 46 4.11 -0.82 9.41
N PHE A 47 3.58 -1.77 10.18
CA PHE A 47 2.15 -2.05 10.21
C PHE A 47 1.34 -0.86 10.71
N GLU A 48 1.79 -0.18 11.77
CA GLU A 48 1.16 1.05 12.25
C GLU A 48 1.15 2.13 11.17
N LEU A 49 2.25 2.34 10.44
CA LEU A 49 2.31 3.32 9.35
C LEU A 49 1.33 2.95 8.23
N ILE A 50 1.28 1.67 7.83
CA ILE A 50 0.33 1.20 6.82
C ILE A 50 -1.13 1.40 7.26
N LEU A 51 -1.44 1.15 8.53
CA LEU A 51 -2.80 1.23 9.07
C LEU A 51 -3.23 2.67 9.38
N LEU A 52 -2.36 3.48 9.96
CA LEU A 52 -2.69 4.82 10.48
C LEU A 52 -2.28 5.95 9.54
N GLU A 53 -1.15 5.83 8.84
CA GLU A 53 -0.58 6.94 8.09
C GLU A 53 -1.21 7.08 6.69
N GLU A 54 -1.49 8.32 6.27
CA GLU A 54 -2.03 8.60 4.93
C GLU A 54 -0.93 8.64 3.87
N LEU A 55 -1.26 8.20 2.65
CA LEU A 55 -0.35 8.21 1.51
C LEU A 55 0.03 9.63 1.11
N ARG A 56 1.33 9.91 1.14
CA ARG A 56 1.89 11.19 0.67
C ARG A 56 2.33 11.07 -0.78
N PHE A 57 1.65 11.78 -1.67
CA PHE A 57 2.04 11.85 -3.09
C PHE A 57 2.92 13.08 -3.35
N PRO A 58 4.03 12.95 -4.10
CA PRO A 58 4.80 14.11 -4.52
C PRO A 58 4.01 14.95 -5.53
N ARG A 59 4.27 16.26 -5.57
CA ARG A 59 3.59 17.20 -6.50
C ARG A 59 3.92 16.93 -7.98
N SER A 60 4.99 16.18 -8.24
CA SER A 60 5.38 15.73 -9.58
C SER A 60 4.49 14.60 -10.13
N LEU A 61 3.68 13.97 -9.28
CA LEU A 61 2.79 12.89 -9.69
C LEU A 61 1.54 13.46 -10.35
N GLY A 62 1.24 13.01 -11.57
CA GLY A 62 0.03 13.40 -12.30
C GLY A 62 -1.26 13.02 -11.57
N PRO A 63 -2.36 13.75 -11.78
CA PRO A 63 -3.63 13.50 -11.11
C PRO A 63 -4.20 12.10 -11.41
N GLU A 64 -3.97 11.56 -12.61
CA GLU A 64 -4.42 10.23 -13.03
C GLU A 64 -3.67 9.13 -12.26
N SER A 65 -2.34 9.22 -12.19
CA SER A 65 -1.51 8.29 -11.42
C SER A 65 -1.83 8.36 -9.92
N ARG A 66 -2.12 9.55 -9.41
CA ARG A 66 -2.55 9.74 -8.02
C ARG A 66 -3.88 9.05 -7.73
N SER A 67 -4.85 9.19 -8.63
CA SER A 67 -6.17 8.55 -8.50
C SER A 67 -6.04 7.03 -8.56
N LEU A 68 -5.23 6.51 -9.48
CA LEU A 68 -4.94 5.07 -9.60
C LEU A 68 -4.31 4.52 -8.32
N LEU A 69 -3.26 5.17 -7.81
CA LEU A 69 -2.57 4.74 -6.59
C LEU A 69 -3.46 4.85 -5.36
N ALA A 70 -4.31 5.87 -5.26
CA ALA A 70 -5.27 6.01 -4.18
C ALA A 70 -6.32 4.88 -4.19
N GLY A 71 -6.74 4.39 -5.36
CA GLY A 71 -7.60 3.22 -5.50
C GLY A 71 -6.92 1.91 -5.11
N LEU A 72 -5.67 1.70 -5.57
CA LEU A 72 -4.90 0.49 -5.30
C LEU A 72 -4.46 0.37 -3.83
N LEU A 73 -4.02 1.48 -3.24
CA LEU A 73 -3.51 1.57 -1.87
C LEU A 73 -4.59 2.03 -0.87
N ARG A 74 -5.85 1.69 -1.14
CA ARG A 74 -6.94 1.91 -0.20
C ARG A 74 -6.91 0.87 0.91
N LYS A 75 -6.95 1.35 2.15
CA LYS A 75 -6.86 0.53 3.38
C LYS A 75 -8.08 -0.37 3.59
N ASP A 76 -9.26 0.12 3.20
CA ASP A 76 -10.52 -0.60 3.33
C ASP A 76 -10.87 -1.37 2.04
N PRO A 77 -10.80 -2.72 2.03
CA PRO A 77 -11.13 -3.54 0.87
C PRO A 77 -12.64 -3.57 0.60
N LYS A 78 -13.48 -3.41 1.64
CA LYS A 78 -14.95 -3.51 1.54
C LYS A 78 -15.61 -2.37 0.77
N HIS A 79 -14.91 -1.26 0.62
CA HIS A 79 -15.39 -0.14 -0.18
C HIS A 79 -14.56 0.02 -1.47
N ARG A 80 -13.55 -0.83 -1.74
CA ARG A 80 -12.50 -0.60 -2.75
C ARG A 80 -13.08 -0.45 -4.15
#